data_AF-A0A2W1NQI0-F1
#
_entry.id   AF-A0A2W1NQI0-F1
#
_cell.length_a   1.000
_cell.length_b   1.000
_cell.length_c   1.000
_cell.angle_alpha   90.00
_cell.angle_beta   90.00
_cell.angle_gamma   90.00
#
_symmetry.space_group_name_H-M   'P 1'
#
loop_
_entity.id
_entity.type
_entity.pdbx_description
1 polymer ?
#
loop_
_entity_poly.entity_id
_entity_poly.type
_entity_poly.pdbx_seq_one_letter_code
_entity_poly.pdbx_strand_id
1 'polypeptide(L)'
;MLKIAGLILLLFTLGNLSAQEICNNGIDDDGDGLVDLLDEECSCIVKRDIIPNPSFEIWMSCVSSNIYGHNNVLNWEVSSGNFYVYSLCHPNTIGAPTLIPTVPDGMNFIHFHISNGNTLSNQIQYGAMAASVCLTDSLFANRTYILKIKGNHYHSQGYQSMPTPITIELFGRPTCSPNVTPTNQY
;
A
#
# COMPACT_ATOMS: atom_id res chain seq x y z
N MET A 1 23.52 -55.46 -5.66
CA MET A 1 22.23 -54.84 -5.26
C MET A 1 22.39 -53.90 -4.06
N LEU A 2 23.15 -54.26 -3.01
CA LEU A 2 23.38 -53.40 -1.83
C LEU A 2 24.02 -52.02 -2.12
N LYS A 3 24.92 -51.92 -3.11
CA LYS A 3 25.59 -50.66 -3.48
C LYS A 3 24.66 -49.63 -4.15
N ILE A 4 23.66 -50.09 -4.90
CA ILE A 4 22.70 -49.21 -5.60
C ILE A 4 21.67 -48.67 -4.60
N ALA A 5 21.23 -49.50 -3.65
CA ALA A 5 20.35 -49.07 -2.56
C ALA A 5 21.01 -48.00 -1.67
N GLY A 6 22.30 -48.14 -1.35
CA GLY A 6 23.06 -47.13 -0.60
C GLY A 6 23.21 -45.79 -1.35
N LEU A 7 23.38 -45.83 -2.67
CA LEU A 7 23.46 -44.62 -3.50
C LEU A 7 22.11 -43.91 -3.61
N ILE A 8 21.01 -44.65 -3.76
CA ILE A 8 19.64 -44.09 -3.78
C ILE A 8 19.31 -43.48 -2.41
N LEU A 9 19.70 -44.12 -1.31
CA LEU A 9 19.51 -43.58 0.04
C LEU A 9 20.33 -42.29 0.25
N LEU A 10 21.57 -42.24 -0.25
CA LEU A 10 22.43 -41.04 -0.18
C LEU A 10 21.85 -39.88 -1.02
N LEU A 11 21.32 -40.18 -2.20
CA LEU A 11 20.65 -39.20 -3.08
C LEU A 11 19.34 -38.69 -2.46
N PHE A 12 18.58 -39.54 -1.76
CA PHE A 12 17.39 -39.13 -1.01
C PHE A 12 17.74 -38.25 0.21
N THR A 13 18.84 -38.51 0.89
CA THR A 13 19.28 -37.69 2.03
C THR A 13 19.84 -36.32 1.62
N LEU A 14 20.45 -36.21 0.43
CA LEU A 14 20.97 -34.94 -0.08
C LEU A 14 19.89 -34.06 -0.72
N GLY A 15 18.78 -34.63 -1.19
CA GLY A 15 17.63 -33.88 -1.73
C GLY A 15 16.74 -33.22 -0.67
N ASN A 16 17.06 -33.36 0.62
CA ASN A 16 16.34 -32.75 1.74
C ASN A 16 17.23 -31.80 2.56
N LEU A 17 18.42 -31.43 2.09
CA LEU A 17 19.09 -30.24 2.59
C LEU A 17 18.50 -29.04 1.83
N SER A 18 17.39 -28.48 2.32
CA SER A 18 17.11 -27.07 2.02
C SER A 18 18.28 -26.26 2.58
N ALA A 19 18.79 -25.30 1.82
CA ALA A 19 19.75 -24.37 2.39
C ALA A 19 19.05 -23.57 3.51
N GLN A 20 19.82 -22.97 4.40
CA GLN A 20 19.24 -22.05 5.37
C GLN A 20 18.80 -20.78 4.63
N GLU A 21 17.50 -20.55 4.54
CA GLU A 21 16.96 -19.31 3.96
C GLU A 21 17.34 -18.10 4.83
N ILE A 22 17.82 -17.02 4.20
CA ILE A 22 18.09 -15.73 4.85
C ILE A 22 16.94 -14.78 4.52
N CYS A 23 15.94 -14.75 5.39
CA CYS A 23 14.65 -14.08 5.19
C CYS A 23 14.62 -12.54 5.07
N ASN A 24 15.75 -11.88 4.77
CA ASN A 24 15.83 -10.43 4.71
C ASN A 24 16.86 -9.87 3.71
N ASN A 25 17.30 -10.64 2.72
CA ASN A 25 18.35 -10.21 1.80
C ASN A 25 17.87 -10.06 0.34
N GLY A 26 16.62 -10.42 0.01
CA GLY A 26 16.08 -10.31 -1.35
C GLY A 26 16.52 -11.42 -2.31
N ILE A 27 17.04 -12.53 -1.79
CA ILE A 27 17.60 -13.66 -2.53
C ILE A 27 16.82 -14.92 -2.14
N ASP A 28 16.63 -15.83 -3.08
CA ASP A 28 16.17 -17.20 -2.86
C ASP A 28 17.43 -18.02 -2.48
N ASP A 29 17.73 -18.11 -1.18
CA ASP A 29 18.97 -18.70 -0.68
C ASP A 29 18.91 -20.22 -0.62
N ASP A 30 17.70 -20.79 -0.57
CA ASP A 30 17.47 -22.23 -0.54
C ASP A 30 17.10 -22.87 -1.89
N GLY A 31 16.78 -22.04 -2.88
CA GLY A 31 16.62 -22.40 -4.28
C GLY A 31 15.26 -23.03 -4.61
N ASP A 32 14.24 -22.83 -3.76
CA ASP A 32 12.90 -23.37 -3.96
C ASP A 32 12.02 -22.49 -4.88
N GLY A 33 12.50 -21.30 -5.24
CA GLY A 33 11.82 -20.33 -6.09
C GLY A 33 10.97 -19.30 -5.32
N LEU A 34 11.00 -19.36 -3.99
CA LEU A 34 10.41 -18.38 -3.09
C LEU A 34 11.54 -17.49 -2.54
N VAL A 35 11.20 -16.24 -2.19
CA VAL A 35 12.20 -15.24 -1.75
C VAL A 35 11.71 -14.61 -0.46
N ASP A 36 12.53 -14.61 0.59
CA ASP A 36 12.32 -13.93 1.86
C ASP A 36 10.88 -14.13 2.44
N LEU A 37 10.03 -13.12 2.31
CA LEU A 37 8.68 -13.05 2.87
C LEU A 37 7.66 -13.91 2.12
N LEU A 38 8.06 -14.45 0.96
CA LEU A 38 7.26 -15.36 0.15
C LEU A 38 7.61 -16.83 0.40
N ASP A 39 8.67 -17.08 1.17
CA ASP A 39 9.20 -18.39 1.53
C ASP A 39 8.56 -18.88 2.85
N GLU A 40 8.18 -20.17 2.92
CA GLU A 40 7.46 -20.76 4.05
C GLU A 40 8.40 -21.16 5.22
N GLU A 41 9.67 -21.43 4.91
CA GLU A 41 10.79 -21.67 5.80
C GLU A 41 11.19 -20.39 6.57
N CYS A 42 10.81 -19.23 6.05
CA CYS A 42 10.83 -17.95 6.75
C CYS A 42 9.78 -17.83 7.86
N SER A 43 10.01 -18.61 8.91
CA SER A 43 9.19 -18.64 10.13
C SER A 43 9.18 -17.28 10.87
N CYS A 44 8.06 -16.59 10.71
CA CYS A 44 7.54 -15.52 11.57
C CYS A 44 8.23 -14.14 11.51
N ILE A 45 8.18 -13.50 10.33
CA ILE A 45 7.58 -12.15 10.37
C ILE A 45 6.08 -12.40 10.50
N VAL A 46 5.53 -12.25 11.71
CA VAL A 46 4.08 -12.15 11.86
C VAL A 46 3.68 -11.02 10.94
N LYS A 47 3.05 -11.35 9.80
CA LYS A 47 2.40 -10.39 8.92
C LYS A 47 1.23 -9.80 9.71
N ARG A 48 1.57 -8.87 10.60
CA ARG A 48 0.62 -8.11 11.37
C ARG A 48 0.21 -7.00 10.43
N ASP A 49 -0.82 -7.26 9.64
CA ASP A 49 -1.51 -6.25 8.84
C ASP A 49 -2.23 -5.31 9.82
N ILE A 50 -1.46 -4.41 10.41
CA ILE A 50 -1.92 -3.48 11.45
C ILE A 50 -2.54 -2.21 10.88
N ILE A 51 -2.51 -2.07 9.56
CA ILE A 51 -3.19 -0.99 8.86
C ILE A 51 -4.60 -1.50 8.54
N PRO A 52 -5.65 -0.93 9.16
CA PRO A 52 -7.01 -1.32 8.85
C PRO A 52 -7.41 -0.86 7.45
N ASN A 53 -8.17 -1.69 6.74
CA ASN A 53 -8.63 -1.41 5.37
C ASN A 53 -7.49 -0.95 4.42
N PRO A 54 -6.37 -1.70 4.32
CA PRO A 54 -5.15 -1.22 3.66
C PRO A 54 -5.29 -1.08 2.14
N SER A 55 -6.29 -1.77 1.55
CA SER A 55 -6.61 -1.73 0.12
C SER A 55 -7.91 -0.99 -0.19
N PHE A 56 -8.50 -0.32 0.82
CA PHE A 56 -9.68 0.56 0.66
C PHE A 56 -10.98 -0.13 0.21
N GLU A 57 -11.04 -1.45 0.31
CA GLU A 57 -12.20 -2.26 -0.11
C GLU A 57 -13.40 -2.16 0.86
N ILE A 58 -13.16 -1.78 2.12
CA ILE A 58 -14.18 -1.77 3.17
C ILE A 58 -14.91 -0.42 3.18
N TRP A 59 -15.77 -0.20 2.18
CA TRP A 59 -16.88 0.78 2.22
C TRP A 59 -17.70 0.78 0.93
N MET A 60 -17.03 0.56 -0.20
CA MET A 60 -17.58 0.78 -1.53
C MET A 60 -17.96 -0.55 -2.17
N SER A 61 -19.22 -0.98 -1.94
CA SER A 61 -19.77 -2.15 -2.60
C SER A 61 -20.20 -1.82 -4.04
N CYS A 62 -19.94 -2.73 -4.99
CA CYS A 62 -20.30 -2.55 -6.41
C CYS A 62 -21.80 -2.59 -6.72
N VAL A 63 -22.67 -2.42 -5.72
CA VAL A 63 -24.13 -2.52 -5.83
C VAL A 63 -24.85 -1.17 -5.72
N SER A 64 -24.18 -0.06 -5.41
CA SER A 64 -24.81 1.26 -5.34
C SER A 64 -24.32 2.21 -6.43
N SER A 65 -25.21 2.57 -7.36
CA SER A 65 -24.91 3.45 -8.51
C SER A 65 -24.83 4.95 -8.18
N ASN A 66 -25.00 5.35 -6.91
CA ASN A 66 -25.00 6.75 -6.46
C ASN A 66 -23.81 7.05 -5.55
N ILE A 67 -22.58 6.92 -6.08
CA ILE A 67 -21.37 7.20 -5.31
C ILE A 67 -20.90 8.62 -5.62
N TYR A 68 -21.67 9.59 -5.14
CA TYR A 68 -21.28 10.99 -5.07
C TYR A 68 -20.88 11.28 -3.62
N GLY A 69 -19.59 11.51 -3.33
CA GLY A 69 -19.13 11.86 -1.97
C GLY A 69 -17.96 10.98 -1.51
N HIS A 70 -16.74 11.23 -1.94
CA HIS A 70 -15.76 12.13 -1.29
C HIS A 70 -15.53 11.82 0.21
N ASN A 71 -14.28 11.47 0.52
CA ASN A 71 -13.65 11.45 1.86
C ASN A 71 -14.00 10.32 2.85
N ASN A 72 -14.90 9.40 2.51
CA ASN A 72 -15.27 8.35 3.47
C ASN A 72 -14.68 6.99 3.09
N VAL A 73 -13.50 6.70 3.61
CA VAL A 73 -12.92 5.35 3.64
C VAL A 73 -12.98 4.89 5.09
N LEU A 74 -13.53 3.70 5.36
CA LEU A 74 -13.56 3.20 6.73
C LEU A 74 -12.14 3.11 7.30
N ASN A 75 -11.97 3.66 8.51
CA ASN A 75 -10.73 3.73 9.28
C ASN A 75 -9.68 4.73 8.78
N TRP A 76 -9.94 5.45 7.69
CA TRP A 76 -9.02 6.45 7.17
C TRP A 76 -9.63 7.85 7.24
N GLU A 77 -8.79 8.81 7.59
CA GLU A 77 -9.11 10.23 7.71
C GLU A 77 -8.29 11.03 6.70
N VAL A 78 -8.87 12.06 6.09
CA VAL A 78 -8.24 12.78 4.98
C VAL A 78 -8.40 14.28 5.10
N SER A 79 -7.38 15.03 4.65
CA SER A 79 -7.23 16.46 4.97
C SER A 79 -8.00 17.43 4.06
N SER A 80 -8.45 17.00 2.88
CA SER A 80 -9.10 17.88 1.89
C SER A 80 -10.22 17.18 1.11
N GLY A 81 -11.09 17.97 0.48
CA GLY A 81 -12.17 17.50 -0.40
C GLY A 81 -11.74 16.96 -1.77
N ASN A 82 -10.43 17.01 -2.09
CA ASN A 82 -9.87 16.49 -3.33
C ASN A 82 -9.22 15.10 -3.16
N PHE A 83 -9.60 14.41 -2.09
CA PHE A 83 -9.39 12.98 -1.94
C PHE A 83 -10.61 12.22 -2.45
N TYR A 84 -10.37 11.27 -3.35
CA TYR A 84 -11.42 10.44 -3.93
C TYR A 84 -11.09 8.98 -3.69
N VAL A 85 -12.06 8.22 -3.19
CA VAL A 85 -12.02 6.76 -3.33
C VAL A 85 -12.60 6.47 -4.69
N TYR A 86 -11.81 5.84 -5.54
CA TYR A 86 -12.24 5.41 -6.85
C TYR A 86 -12.47 3.91 -6.85
N SER A 87 -13.53 3.47 -7.51
CA SER A 87 -13.85 2.07 -7.72
C SER A 87 -13.80 1.71 -9.19
N LEU A 88 -13.10 0.65 -9.55
CA LEU A 88 -13.09 0.10 -10.90
C LEU A 88 -14.49 -0.36 -11.36
N CYS A 89 -15.41 -0.69 -10.44
CA CYS A 89 -16.77 -1.05 -10.81
C CYS A 89 -17.69 0.14 -11.09
N HIS A 90 -17.25 1.37 -10.79
CA HIS A 90 -17.96 2.61 -11.12
C HIS A 90 -17.03 3.59 -11.85
N PRO A 91 -16.66 3.32 -13.11
CA PRO A 91 -15.59 4.06 -13.76
C PRO A 91 -15.94 5.52 -14.10
N ASN A 92 -17.23 5.87 -14.11
CA ASN A 92 -17.75 7.17 -14.54
C ASN A 92 -18.12 8.11 -13.37
N THR A 93 -17.48 7.97 -12.21
CA THR A 93 -17.72 8.83 -11.04
C THR A 93 -17.06 10.20 -11.17
N ILE A 94 -17.60 11.21 -10.49
CA ILE A 94 -16.95 12.53 -10.38
C ILE A 94 -15.59 12.35 -9.69
N GLY A 95 -14.54 12.98 -10.22
CA GLY A 95 -13.17 12.81 -9.73
C GLY A 95 -12.46 11.54 -10.22
N ALA A 96 -13.03 10.84 -11.20
CA ALA A 96 -12.34 9.76 -11.90
C ALA A 96 -10.98 10.24 -12.42
N PRO A 97 -9.89 9.48 -12.19
CA PRO A 97 -8.61 9.82 -12.79
C PRO A 97 -8.70 9.65 -14.31
N THR A 98 -8.04 10.54 -15.05
CA THR A 98 -7.97 10.49 -16.52
C THR A 98 -7.31 9.21 -17.04
N LEU A 99 -6.44 8.61 -16.23
CA LEU A 99 -5.85 7.30 -16.47
C LEU A 99 -6.23 6.38 -15.31
N ILE A 100 -6.94 5.29 -15.61
CA ILE A 100 -7.29 4.28 -14.61
C ILE A 100 -6.06 3.39 -14.37
N PRO A 101 -5.50 3.36 -13.15
CA PRO A 101 -4.36 2.52 -12.84
C PRO A 101 -4.76 1.05 -12.74
N THR A 102 -3.80 0.15 -12.95
CA THR A 102 -3.92 -1.22 -12.46
C THR A 102 -3.94 -1.20 -10.94
N VAL A 103 -4.99 -1.76 -10.35
CA VAL A 103 -5.14 -1.86 -8.89
C VAL A 103 -4.41 -3.13 -8.41
N PRO A 104 -3.43 -3.02 -7.49
CA PRO A 104 -2.65 -4.17 -7.03
C PRO A 104 -3.45 -5.19 -6.20
N ASP A 105 -4.56 -4.78 -5.60
CA ASP A 105 -5.40 -5.59 -4.74
C ASP A 105 -6.84 -5.05 -4.73
N GLY A 106 -7.83 -5.91 -4.93
CA GLY A 106 -9.25 -5.53 -4.96
C GLY A 106 -9.66 -4.69 -6.17
N MET A 107 -10.59 -3.76 -5.95
CA MET A 107 -11.26 -2.95 -6.98
C MET A 107 -11.24 -1.47 -6.67
N ASN A 108 -10.79 -1.06 -5.49
CA ASN A 108 -10.84 0.28 -4.98
C ASN A 108 -9.42 0.84 -4.76
N PHE A 109 -9.26 2.13 -4.96
CA PHE A 109 -8.03 2.83 -4.61
C PHE A 109 -8.33 4.27 -4.26
N ILE A 110 -7.42 4.88 -3.52
CA ILE A 110 -7.48 6.31 -3.21
C ILE A 110 -6.72 7.09 -4.27
N HIS A 111 -7.29 8.21 -4.69
CA HIS A 111 -6.70 9.12 -5.65
C HIS A 111 -6.62 10.52 -5.06
N PHE A 112 -5.43 11.10 -5.16
CA PHE A 112 -5.11 12.45 -4.74
C PHE A 112 -4.98 13.33 -5.97
N HIS A 113 -5.84 14.35 -6.09
CA HIS A 113 -5.70 15.36 -7.14
C HIS A 113 -4.98 16.60 -6.60
N ILE A 114 -3.66 16.66 -6.83
CA ILE A 114 -2.83 17.81 -6.44
C ILE A 114 -2.88 18.84 -7.57
N SER A 115 -3.32 20.06 -7.26
CA SER A 115 -3.28 21.18 -8.20
C SER A 115 -2.48 22.32 -7.60
N ASN A 116 -1.34 22.66 -8.22
CA ASN A 116 -0.60 23.88 -7.89
C ASN A 116 -1.38 25.09 -8.41
N GLY A 117 -2.19 25.68 -7.54
CA GLY A 117 -2.84 26.95 -7.85
C GLY A 117 -1.90 28.14 -7.66
N ASN A 118 -2.18 29.24 -8.35
CA ASN A 118 -1.39 30.48 -8.28
C ASN A 118 -1.70 31.35 -7.05
N THR A 119 -2.57 30.89 -6.15
CA THR A 119 -2.97 31.64 -4.94
C THR A 119 -2.61 30.85 -3.69
N LEU A 120 -2.30 31.57 -2.61
CA LEU A 120 -2.05 30.98 -1.29
C LEU A 120 -3.24 30.13 -0.83
N SER A 121 -4.49 30.51 -1.14
CA SER A 121 -5.69 29.71 -0.81
C SER A 121 -5.79 28.41 -1.59
N ASN A 122 -5.29 28.35 -2.83
CA ASN A 122 -5.32 27.12 -3.64
C ASN A 122 -4.16 26.20 -3.27
N GLN A 123 -2.99 26.76 -2.99
CA GLN A 123 -1.94 26.02 -2.29
C GLN A 123 -2.53 25.49 -0.98
N ILE A 124 -3.27 26.34 -0.24
CA ILE A 124 -4.14 26.04 0.93
C ILE A 124 -4.63 24.61 1.01
N GLN A 125 -5.36 24.36 -0.07
CA GLN A 125 -6.44 23.41 -0.15
C GLN A 125 -6.04 22.22 -1.02
N TYR A 126 -5.07 22.41 -1.92
CA TYR A 126 -4.73 21.46 -2.97
C TYR A 126 -3.23 21.18 -3.10
N GLY A 127 -2.36 21.98 -2.46
CA GLY A 127 -0.91 21.88 -2.57
C GLY A 127 -0.29 20.80 -1.68
N ALA A 128 -0.94 20.47 -0.57
CA ALA A 128 -0.55 19.38 0.31
C ALA A 128 -1.79 18.62 0.76
N MET A 129 -1.79 17.31 0.61
CA MET A 129 -2.87 16.43 1.06
C MET A 129 -2.30 15.36 1.97
N ALA A 130 -3.07 14.97 2.97
CA ALA A 130 -2.71 13.95 3.93
C ALA A 130 -3.86 12.97 4.09
N ALA A 131 -3.49 11.70 4.25
CA ALA A 131 -4.36 10.65 4.75
C ALA A 131 -3.73 10.07 6.01
N SER A 132 -4.55 9.80 7.02
CA SER A 132 -4.13 9.23 8.30
C SER A 132 -5.01 8.05 8.67
N VAL A 133 -4.41 7.11 9.37
CA VAL A 133 -5.06 5.89 9.84
C VAL A 133 -4.52 5.53 11.21
N CYS A 134 -5.40 5.08 12.10
CA CYS A 134 -4.97 4.48 13.34
C CYS A 134 -4.61 3.02 13.12
N LEU A 135 -3.40 2.65 13.55
CA LEU A 135 -2.99 1.25 13.53
C LEU A 135 -3.86 0.44 14.50
N THR A 136 -4.21 -0.79 14.12
CA THR A 136 -4.98 -1.72 14.96
C THR A 136 -4.17 -2.30 16.11
N ASP A 137 -2.85 -2.09 16.10
CA ASP A 137 -1.93 -2.53 17.13
C ASP A 137 -0.78 -1.53 17.32
N SER A 138 -0.10 -1.64 18.46
CA SER A 138 1.01 -0.77 18.82
C SER A 138 2.29 -1.15 18.07
N LEU A 139 3.07 -0.13 17.70
CA LEU A 139 4.46 -0.31 17.32
C LEU A 139 5.30 -0.49 18.60
N PHE A 140 6.16 -1.49 18.60
CA PHE A 140 7.03 -1.83 19.72
C PHE A 140 8.43 -1.27 19.49
N ALA A 141 9.06 -0.78 20.56
CA ALA A 141 10.45 -0.36 20.52
C ALA A 141 11.37 -1.53 20.11
N ASN A 142 12.49 -1.19 19.46
CA ASN A 142 13.50 -2.16 19.00
C ASN A 142 12.93 -3.22 18.04
N ARG A 143 11.98 -2.82 17.18
CA ARG A 143 11.45 -3.60 16.07
C ARG A 143 11.60 -2.83 14.77
N THR A 144 11.92 -3.55 13.71
CA THR A 144 11.90 -3.03 12.33
C THR A 144 10.54 -3.29 11.72
N TYR A 145 9.96 -2.26 11.12
CA TYR A 145 8.69 -2.34 10.41
C TYR A 145 8.91 -1.96 8.95
N ILE A 146 8.21 -2.63 8.04
CA ILE A 146 8.26 -2.33 6.61
C ILE A 146 6.88 -1.82 6.19
N LEU A 147 6.82 -0.55 5.76
CA LEU A 147 5.63 0.01 5.12
C LEU A 147 5.81 -0.06 3.60
N LYS A 148 4.92 -0.75 2.91
CA LYS A 148 4.90 -0.82 1.43
C LYS A 148 3.67 -0.08 0.93
N ILE A 149 3.89 0.99 0.15
CA ILE A 149 2.82 1.73 -0.54
C ILE A 149 3.00 1.48 -2.04
N LYS A 150 1.94 0.99 -2.69
CA LYS A 150 1.88 0.85 -4.15
C LYS A 150 0.95 1.91 -4.71
N GLY A 151 1.38 2.59 -5.76
CA GLY A 151 0.60 3.64 -6.40
C GLY A 151 1.15 3.99 -7.76
N ASN A 152 0.37 4.75 -8.51
CA ASN A 152 0.74 5.28 -9.81
C ASN A 152 0.68 6.80 -9.75
N HIS A 153 1.56 7.47 -10.49
CA HIS A 153 1.54 8.92 -10.66
C HIS A 153 1.19 9.24 -12.12
N TYR A 154 0.25 10.17 -12.29
CA TYR A 154 -0.14 10.69 -13.58
C TYR A 154 -0.12 12.23 -13.55
N HIS A 155 0.40 12.84 -14.61
CA HIS A 155 0.44 14.28 -14.79
C HIS A 155 -0.44 14.68 -15.98
N SER A 156 -1.50 15.46 -15.73
CA SER A 156 -2.38 15.98 -16.78
C SER A 156 -1.77 17.19 -17.48
N GLN A 157 -1.49 17.09 -18.78
CA GLN A 157 -0.95 18.21 -19.57
C GLN A 157 -2.06 19.19 -20.01
N GLY A 158 -2.52 20.05 -19.09
CA GLY A 158 -3.43 21.16 -19.42
C GLY A 158 -2.70 22.49 -19.69
N TYR A 159 -1.52 22.65 -19.11
CA TYR A 159 -0.63 23.80 -19.30
C TYR A 159 0.79 23.24 -19.52
N GLN A 160 1.63 23.94 -20.30
CA GLN A 160 3.02 23.54 -20.58
C GLN A 160 3.92 23.64 -19.33
N SER A 161 3.58 22.93 -18.27
CA SER A 161 4.38 22.78 -17.07
C SER A 161 5.07 21.43 -17.08
N MET A 162 6.37 21.44 -16.75
CA MET A 162 7.11 20.22 -16.48
C MET A 162 6.48 19.50 -15.27
N PRO A 163 6.49 18.16 -15.23
CA PRO A 163 6.04 17.41 -14.06
C PRO A 163 6.83 17.87 -12.84
N THR A 164 6.14 18.34 -11.80
CA THR A 164 6.79 18.61 -10.52
C THR A 164 6.96 17.30 -9.75
N PRO A 165 8.11 17.07 -9.10
CA PRO A 165 8.25 15.95 -8.18
C PRO A 165 7.15 15.98 -7.13
N ILE A 166 6.60 14.80 -6.81
CA ILE A 166 5.69 14.62 -5.66
C ILE A 166 6.52 14.06 -4.51
N THR A 167 6.47 14.72 -3.37
CA THR A 167 7.05 14.22 -2.12
C THR A 167 5.97 13.49 -1.32
N ILE A 168 6.28 12.29 -0.84
CA ILE A 168 5.45 11.56 0.12
C ILE A 168 6.17 11.60 1.46
N GLU A 169 5.51 12.14 2.48
CA GLU A 169 6.04 12.25 3.82
C GLU A 169 5.22 11.38 4.79
N LEU A 170 5.91 10.69 5.69
CA LEU A 170 5.28 9.83 6.69
C LEU A 170 5.43 10.46 8.07
N PHE A 171 4.29 10.66 8.75
CA PHE A 171 4.24 11.17 10.12
C PHE A 171 3.56 10.16 11.03
N GLY A 172 3.97 10.12 12.29
CA GLY A 172 3.38 9.27 13.32
C GLY A 172 3.13 10.05 14.61
N ARG A 173 2.15 9.61 15.41
CA ARG A 173 1.88 10.10 16.76
C ARG A 173 1.93 8.92 17.74
N PRO A 174 2.34 9.15 19.00
CA PRO A 174 2.43 8.08 20.00
C PRO A 174 1.06 7.54 20.40
N THR A 175 0.00 8.34 20.23
CA THR A 175 -1.38 7.96 20.52
C THR A 175 -2.24 8.14 19.28
N CYS A 176 -3.07 7.13 19.00
CA CYS A 176 -4.16 7.27 18.05
C CYS A 176 -5.25 8.17 18.65
N SER A 177 -5.68 9.16 17.89
CA SER A 177 -6.89 9.93 18.18
C SER A 177 -7.73 9.90 16.91
N PRO A 178 -8.71 8.99 16.81
CA PRO A 178 -9.51 8.89 15.61
C PRO A 178 -10.42 10.11 15.48
N ASN A 179 -10.90 10.34 14.26
CA ASN A 179 -11.70 11.47 13.82
C ASN A 179 -10.97 12.82 13.91
N VAL A 180 -9.65 12.83 13.71
CA VAL A 180 -8.84 14.03 13.61
C VAL A 180 -8.46 14.26 12.15
N THR A 181 -9.21 15.12 11.48
CA THR A 181 -8.89 15.55 10.12
C THR A 181 -7.44 16.01 10.05
N PRO A 182 -6.56 15.34 9.28
CA PRO A 182 -5.20 15.77 9.17
C PRO A 182 -5.18 17.16 8.52
N THR A 183 -4.27 18.04 8.94
CA THR A 183 -4.12 19.36 8.32
C THR A 183 -3.21 19.23 7.11
N ASN A 184 -3.52 19.96 6.03
CA ASN A 184 -2.58 20.16 4.94
C ASN A 184 -1.30 20.79 5.52
N GLN A 185 -0.16 20.10 5.42
CA GLN A 185 1.13 20.61 5.90
C GLN A 185 1.77 21.46 4.80
N TYR A 186 2.23 22.66 5.12
CA TYR A 186 2.90 23.58 4.20
C TYR A 186 4.36 23.78 4.53
#